data_AF-A0A6V7K2H9-F1
#
_entry.id   AF-A0A6V7K2H9-F1
#
_cell.length_a   1.000
_cell.length_b   1.000
_cell.length_c   1.000
_cell.angle_alpha   90.00
_cell.angle_beta   90.00
_cell.angle_gamma   90.00
#
_symmetry.space_group_name_H-M   'P 1'
#
loop_
_entity.id
_entity.type
_entity.pdbx_description
1 polymer ?
#
loop_
_entity_poly.entity_id
_entity_poly.type
_entity_poly.pdbx_seq_one_letter_code
_entity_poly.pdbx_strand_id
1 'polypeptide(L)'
;FDRLEIWLETTKHLSEGQISSAIVNFHKFHEKWNYTTGKTVRPLFVISMSTMQDIYAFQLMTTDLDMNYPIWLLIFASETQPDICQFCKNPPGNVFHLTFKTEMLVSCCWDREIFEWWSRPGNKTHLAKLATWIGGEKALEWETDMSLYSRRHFSDRREVRVVIIG
;
A
#
# COMPACT_ATOMS: atom_id res chain seq x y z
N PHE A 1 -5.35 23.29 6.90
CA PHE A 1 -4.08 22.81 7.48
C PHE A 1 -3.25 22.26 6.34
N ASP A 2 -2.01 22.73 6.18
CA ASP A 2 -1.21 22.42 5.00
C ASP A 2 -0.61 21.00 5.11
N ARG A 3 -0.77 20.18 4.07
CA ARG A 3 -0.34 18.76 4.06
C ARG A 3 1.17 18.66 4.32
N LEU A 4 1.93 19.67 3.90
CA LEU A 4 3.37 19.74 4.10
C LEU A 4 3.75 19.83 5.58
N GLU A 5 2.99 20.59 6.38
CA GLU A 5 3.22 20.75 7.82
C GLU A 5 3.06 19.42 8.55
N ILE A 6 2.03 18.64 8.20
CA ILE A 6 1.78 17.31 8.77
C ILE A 6 2.93 16.35 8.48
N TRP A 7 3.44 16.34 7.23
CA TRP A 7 4.55 15.46 6.87
C TRP A 7 5.85 15.87 7.54
N LEU A 8 6.11 17.17 7.70
CA LEU A 8 7.28 17.68 8.41
C LEU A 8 7.24 17.32 9.89
N GLU A 9 6.10 17.50 10.55
CA GLU A 9 5.88 17.12 11.94
C GLU A 9 6.02 15.60 12.14
N THR A 10 5.46 14.81 11.22
CA THR A 10 5.59 13.34 11.23
C THR A 10 7.05 12.92 11.10
N THR A 11 7.80 13.53 10.18
CA THR A 11 9.22 13.24 9.97
C THR A 11 10.04 13.57 11.22
N LYS A 12 9.72 14.68 11.89
CA LYS A 12 10.36 15.07 13.15
C LYS A 12 10.12 14.02 14.23
N HIS A 13 8.88 13.58 14.44
CA HIS A 13 8.56 12.54 15.42
C HIS A 13 9.21 11.19 15.12
N LEU A 14 9.27 10.79 13.86
CA LEU A 14 9.98 9.57 13.46
C LEU A 14 11.48 9.69 13.78
N SER A 15 12.08 10.85 13.52
CA SER A 15 13.49 11.10 13.85
C SER A 15 13.74 11.06 15.37
N GLU A 16 12.84 11.60 16.19
CA GLU A 16 12.90 11.50 17.66
C GLU A 16 12.87 10.05 18.13
N GLY A 17 12.12 9.19 17.44
CA GLY A 17 12.08 7.74 17.64
C GLY A 17 13.23 6.95 16.96
N GLN A 18 14.25 7.63 16.44
CA GLN A 18 15.39 7.04 15.71
C GLN A 18 15.01 6.28 14.42
N ILE A 19 13.84 6.59 13.83
CA ILE A 19 13.39 6.04 12.56
C ILE A 19 13.82 6.99 11.43
N SER A 20 14.81 6.56 10.65
CA SER A 20 15.27 7.31 9.47
C SER A 20 14.14 7.43 8.44
N SER A 21 13.65 8.65 8.23
CA SER A 21 12.59 8.98 7.28
C SER A 21 13.01 10.15 6.39
N ALA A 22 12.44 10.24 5.19
CA ALA A 22 12.69 11.34 4.28
C ALA A 22 11.43 11.63 3.46
N ILE A 23 11.07 12.91 3.36
CA ILE A 23 10.04 13.37 2.44
C ILE A 23 10.70 13.54 1.08
N VAL A 24 10.20 12.82 0.07
CA VAL A 24 10.76 12.84 -1.28
C VAL A 24 9.66 13.21 -2.25
N ASN A 25 9.89 14.25 -3.05
CA ASN A 25 9.03 14.58 -4.18
C ASN A 25 9.15 13.48 -5.24
N PHE A 26 8.07 13.16 -5.95
CA PHE A 26 8.07 12.21 -7.08
C PHE A 26 9.25 12.39 -8.05
N HIS A 27 9.65 13.63 -8.37
CA HIS A 27 10.81 13.88 -9.23
C HIS A 27 12.15 13.34 -8.69
N LYS A 28 12.31 13.24 -7.36
CA LYS A 28 13.51 12.71 -6.70
C LYS A 28 13.35 11.27 -6.22
N PHE A 29 12.20 10.64 -6.49
CA PHE A 29 11.89 9.29 -6.03
C PHE A 29 12.91 8.28 -6.55
N HIS A 30 13.28 8.35 -7.83
CA HIS A 30 14.23 7.42 -8.44
C HIS A 30 15.64 7.50 -7.83
N GLU A 31 16.11 8.70 -7.50
CA GLU A 31 17.37 8.91 -6.79
C GLU A 31 17.32 8.27 -5.39
N LYS A 32 16.23 8.49 -4.65
CA LYS A 32 16.05 7.89 -3.33
C LYS A 32 15.91 6.38 -3.39
N TRP A 33 15.21 5.86 -4.40
CA TRP A 33 15.10 4.44 -4.68
C TRP A 33 16.49 3.84 -4.77
N ASN A 34 17.32 4.31 -5.73
CA ASN A 34 18.67 3.80 -5.95
C ASN A 34 19.57 3.87 -4.72
N TYR A 35 19.41 4.89 -3.86
CA TYR A 35 20.15 4.97 -2.59
C TYR A 35 19.72 3.91 -1.55
N THR A 36 18.49 3.43 -1.66
CA THR A 36 17.87 2.53 -0.69
C THR A 36 17.91 1.07 -1.16
N THR A 37 17.78 0.81 -2.46
CA THR A 37 17.93 -0.53 -3.04
C THR A 37 19.34 -1.07 -2.81
N GLY A 38 19.42 -2.27 -2.23
CA GLY A 38 20.70 -2.93 -1.91
C GLY A 38 21.16 -2.76 -0.46
N LYS A 39 20.44 -2.02 0.37
CA LYS A 39 20.64 -2.02 1.82
C LYS A 39 19.89 -3.19 2.46
N THR A 40 20.42 -3.67 3.59
CA THR A 40 19.94 -4.88 4.29
C THR A 40 18.51 -4.73 4.85
N VAL A 41 18.01 -3.49 4.99
CA VAL A 41 16.70 -3.20 5.57
C VAL A 41 15.71 -2.82 4.48
N ARG A 42 14.58 -3.53 4.42
CA ARG A 42 13.47 -3.22 3.51
C ARG A 42 12.77 -1.93 3.95
N PRO A 43 12.68 -0.90 3.10
CA PRO A 43 12.04 0.36 3.50
C PRO A 43 10.50 0.26 3.42
N LEU A 44 9.83 1.09 4.21
CA LEU A 44 8.42 1.43 4.02
C LEU A 44 8.32 2.72 3.20
N PHE A 45 7.75 2.64 1.99
CA PHE A 45 7.41 3.83 1.21
C PHE A 45 5.98 4.23 1.48
N VAL A 46 5.79 5.43 2.03
CA VAL A 46 4.47 6.04 2.22
C VAL A 46 4.23 7.04 1.11
N ILE A 47 3.21 6.80 0.29
CA ILE A 47 2.86 7.64 -0.85
C ILE A 47 1.45 8.16 -0.66
N SER A 48 1.29 9.48 -0.65
CA SER A 48 -0.02 10.10 -0.61
C SER A 48 -0.42 10.58 -2.01
N MET A 49 -1.59 10.17 -2.46
CA MET A 49 -2.16 10.54 -3.75
C MET A 49 -3.44 11.34 -3.53
N SER A 50 -3.59 12.44 -4.24
CA SER A 50 -4.73 13.36 -4.14
C SER A 50 -5.35 13.70 -5.50
N THR A 51 -4.66 13.36 -6.60
CA THR A 51 -5.09 13.58 -7.97
C THR A 51 -4.94 12.30 -8.81
N MET A 52 -5.70 12.16 -9.92
CA MET A 52 -5.48 11.09 -10.89
C MET A 52 -4.09 11.16 -11.54
N GLN A 53 -3.53 12.37 -11.64
CA GLN A 53 -2.17 12.59 -12.14
C GLN A 53 -1.12 11.94 -11.24
N ASP A 54 -1.31 11.96 -9.92
CA ASP A 54 -0.42 11.24 -8.98
C ASP A 54 -0.43 9.73 -9.24
N ILE A 55 -1.62 9.17 -9.53
CA ILE A 55 -1.80 7.76 -9.86
C ILE A 55 -1.08 7.42 -11.16
N TYR A 56 -1.26 8.24 -12.21
CA TYR A 56 -0.59 8.00 -13.50
C TYR A 56 0.93 8.14 -13.41
N ALA A 57 1.43 9.12 -12.64
CA ALA A 57 2.85 9.26 -12.39
C ALA A 57 3.39 8.01 -11.67
N PHE A 58 2.69 7.54 -10.62
CA PHE A 58 3.09 6.34 -9.91
C PHE A 58 3.05 5.09 -10.79
N GLN A 59 2.01 4.91 -11.59
CA GLN A 59 1.92 3.84 -12.59
C GLN A 59 3.14 3.81 -13.51
N LEU A 60 3.52 4.96 -14.08
CA LEU A 60 4.70 5.07 -14.95
C LEU A 60 6.00 4.77 -14.21
N MET A 61 6.09 5.06 -12.91
CA MET A 61 7.28 4.68 -12.14
C MET A 61 7.33 3.18 -11.86
N THR A 62 6.19 2.54 -11.57
CA THR A 62 6.16 1.11 -11.21
C THR A 62 6.60 0.17 -12.33
N THR A 63 6.63 0.60 -13.59
CA THR A 63 7.09 -0.23 -14.72
C THR A 63 8.55 -0.65 -14.59
N ASP A 64 9.38 0.22 -14.00
CA ASP A 64 10.83 0.06 -13.94
C ASP A 64 11.34 -0.32 -12.54
N LEU A 65 10.43 -0.59 -11.60
CA LEU A 65 10.75 -0.87 -10.20
C LEU A 65 10.45 -2.31 -9.82
N ASP A 66 11.33 -2.92 -9.02
CA ASP A 66 10.99 -4.17 -8.32
C ASP A 66 10.03 -3.87 -7.17
N MET A 67 8.74 -3.93 -7.47
CA MET A 67 7.66 -3.68 -6.52
C MET A 67 7.65 -4.64 -5.32
N ASN A 68 8.42 -5.74 -5.35
CA ASN A 68 8.50 -6.70 -4.24
C ASN A 68 9.52 -6.29 -3.17
N TYR A 69 10.45 -5.39 -3.51
CA TYR A 69 11.56 -5.04 -2.62
C TYR A 69 11.09 -4.33 -1.34
N PRO A 70 10.37 -3.20 -1.40
CA PRO A 70 9.91 -2.50 -0.21
C PRO A 70 8.52 -2.97 0.24
N ILE A 71 8.08 -2.42 1.37
CA ILE A 71 6.67 -2.39 1.75
C ILE A 71 6.10 -1.04 1.28
N TRP A 72 4.92 -1.06 0.66
CA TRP A 72 4.24 0.14 0.19
C TRP A 72 3.03 0.45 1.06
N LEU A 73 2.85 1.72 1.41
CA LEU A 73 1.62 2.25 1.97
C LEU A 73 1.12 3.39 1.08
N LEU A 74 0.01 3.16 0.39
CA LEU A 74 -0.64 4.14 -0.45
C LEU A 74 -1.82 4.77 0.29
N ILE A 75 -1.84 6.08 0.37
CA ILE A 75 -2.88 6.86 1.03
C ILE A 75 -3.57 7.71 -0.03
N PHE A 76 -4.76 7.28 -0.45
CA PHE A 76 -5.59 8.03 -1.37
C PHE A 76 -6.40 9.03 -0.54
N ALA A 77 -5.96 10.29 -0.51
CA ALA A 77 -6.53 11.32 0.33
C ALA A 77 -7.02 12.46 -0.57
N SER A 78 -8.22 12.28 -1.14
CA SER A 78 -8.92 13.29 -1.93
C SER A 78 -10.34 13.49 -1.42
N GLU A 79 -10.64 14.73 -1.04
CA GLU A 79 -11.87 15.15 -0.34
C GLU A 79 -12.91 15.62 -1.35
N THR A 80 -12.44 15.92 -2.56
CA THR A 80 -13.16 16.64 -3.59
C THR A 80 -13.16 15.93 -4.94
N GLN A 81 -12.37 14.85 -5.13
CA GLN A 81 -12.33 14.08 -6.38
C GLN A 81 -12.84 12.65 -6.16
N PRO A 82 -14.11 12.36 -6.52
CA PRO A 82 -14.69 11.02 -6.33
C PRO A 82 -13.96 9.93 -7.12
N ASP A 83 -13.37 10.28 -8.26
CA ASP A 83 -12.71 9.35 -9.18
C ASP A 83 -11.54 8.59 -8.52
N ILE A 84 -10.80 9.24 -7.62
CA ILE A 84 -9.67 8.65 -6.90
C ILE A 84 -10.13 7.63 -5.89
N CYS A 85 -11.19 7.95 -5.16
CA CYS A 85 -11.77 7.05 -4.19
C CYS A 85 -12.35 5.82 -4.90
N GLN A 86 -12.99 6.03 -6.05
CA GLN A 86 -13.47 4.95 -6.90
C GLN A 86 -12.33 4.09 -7.44
N PHE A 87 -11.25 4.70 -7.92
CA PHE A 87 -10.05 3.97 -8.35
C PHE A 87 -9.46 3.14 -7.21
N CYS A 88 -9.37 3.71 -6.01
CA CYS A 88 -8.86 3.01 -4.84
C CYS A 88 -9.75 1.81 -4.44
N LYS A 89 -11.07 1.96 -4.50
CA LYS A 89 -11.98 0.87 -4.15
C LYS A 89 -12.10 -0.19 -5.25
N ASN A 90 -11.85 0.18 -6.49
CA ASN A 90 -11.99 -0.70 -7.65
C ASN A 90 -10.95 -0.36 -8.75
N PRO A 91 -9.67 -0.71 -8.55
CA PRO A 91 -8.62 -0.38 -9.51
C PRO A 91 -8.80 -1.15 -10.83
N PRO A 92 -8.66 -0.47 -11.98
CA PRO A 92 -8.82 -1.09 -13.29
C PRO A 92 -7.60 -1.95 -13.65
N GLY A 93 -7.67 -3.24 -13.38
CA GLY A 93 -6.60 -4.18 -13.71
C GLY A 93 -5.38 -4.08 -12.78
N ASN A 94 -4.19 -4.42 -13.27
CA ASN A 94 -2.91 -4.38 -12.53
C ASN A 94 -2.06 -3.16 -12.93
N VAL A 95 -2.59 -1.97 -12.66
CA VAL A 95 -1.98 -0.68 -13.03
C VAL A 95 -0.59 -0.42 -12.43
N PHE A 96 -0.28 -1.01 -11.28
CA PHE A 96 0.97 -0.79 -10.56
C PHE A 96 1.97 -1.95 -10.68
N HIS A 97 1.77 -2.82 -11.68
CA HIS A 97 2.67 -3.94 -11.98
C HIS A 97 2.94 -4.83 -10.75
N LEU A 98 1.91 -5.01 -9.92
CA LEU A 98 1.98 -5.79 -8.70
C LEU A 98 2.20 -7.27 -9.02
N THR A 99 2.77 -8.00 -8.07
CA THR A 99 2.89 -9.46 -8.12
C THR A 99 2.32 -10.09 -6.86
N PHE A 100 2.36 -11.42 -6.79
CA PHE A 100 1.93 -12.15 -5.61
C PHE A 100 2.86 -11.94 -4.41
N LYS A 101 4.06 -11.41 -4.62
CA LYS A 101 5.03 -11.10 -3.57
C LYS A 101 5.00 -9.64 -3.13
N THR A 102 4.33 -8.77 -3.90
CA THR A 102 4.28 -7.34 -3.58
C THR A 102 3.52 -7.11 -2.29
N GLU A 103 4.11 -6.37 -1.35
CA GLU A 103 3.49 -5.97 -0.08
C GLU A 103 3.00 -4.53 -0.20
N MET A 104 1.72 -4.38 -0.54
CA MET A 104 1.09 -3.07 -0.71
C MET A 104 -0.14 -2.94 0.18
N LEU A 105 -0.09 -1.96 1.07
CA LEU A 105 -1.16 -1.53 1.94
C LEU A 105 -1.80 -0.28 1.35
N VAL A 106 -3.12 -0.21 1.40
CA VAL A 106 -3.89 0.87 0.79
C VAL A 106 -4.94 1.38 1.76
N SER A 107 -4.97 2.70 1.94
CA SER A 107 -6.03 3.43 2.62
C SER A 107 -6.77 4.31 1.62
N CYS A 108 -8.08 4.11 1.49
CA CYS A 108 -8.94 4.84 0.56
C CYS A 108 -9.74 5.93 1.28
N CYS A 109 -9.52 7.21 0.95
CA CYS A 109 -10.39 8.36 1.24
C CYS A 109 -11.07 8.35 2.62
N TRP A 110 -10.25 8.32 3.68
CA TRP A 110 -10.66 8.29 5.10
C TRP A 110 -11.53 7.10 5.51
N ASP A 111 -11.60 6.06 4.68
CA ASP A 111 -12.14 4.79 5.12
C ASP A 111 -11.29 4.29 6.28
N ARG A 112 -11.96 3.70 7.28
CA ARG A 112 -11.27 3.14 8.44
C ARG A 112 -10.56 1.84 8.07
N GLU A 113 -10.79 1.32 6.88
CA GLU A 113 -10.27 0.05 6.45
C GLU A 113 -8.92 0.22 5.75
N ILE A 114 -7.98 -0.66 6.09
CA ILE A 114 -6.74 -0.86 5.35
C ILE A 114 -6.88 -2.12 4.51
N PHE A 115 -6.63 -1.98 3.21
CA PHE A 115 -6.64 -3.08 2.27
C PHE A 115 -5.23 -3.50 1.90
N GLU A 116 -5.06 -4.79 1.66
CA GLU A 116 -3.91 -5.35 0.97
C GLU A 116 -4.20 -5.40 -0.53
N TRP A 117 -3.28 -4.91 -1.35
CA TRP A 117 -3.33 -5.01 -2.81
C TRP A 117 -2.23 -5.95 -3.31
N TRP A 118 -2.58 -6.85 -4.22
CA TRP A 118 -1.62 -7.73 -4.90
C TRP A 118 -2.15 -8.18 -6.25
N SER A 119 -1.30 -8.86 -7.02
CA SER A 119 -1.73 -9.47 -8.29
C SER A 119 -1.20 -10.89 -8.44
N ARG A 120 -1.77 -11.64 -9.37
CA ARG A 120 -1.27 -12.93 -9.89
C ARG A 120 -1.05 -12.77 -11.39
N PRO A 121 -0.38 -13.71 -12.09
CA PRO A 121 -0.25 -13.61 -13.54
C PRO A 121 -1.59 -13.29 -14.21
N GLY A 122 -1.66 -12.14 -14.87
CA GLY A 122 -2.90 -11.54 -15.36
C GLY A 122 -2.93 -10.02 -15.12
N ASN A 123 -3.97 -9.37 -15.62
CA ASN A 123 -4.16 -7.93 -15.51
C ASN A 123 -5.28 -7.59 -14.51
N LYS A 124 -5.14 -8.05 -13.26
CA LYS A 124 -6.13 -7.80 -12.19
C LYS A 124 -5.45 -7.53 -10.86
N THR A 125 -5.90 -6.50 -10.15
CA THR A 125 -5.55 -6.28 -8.75
C THR A 125 -6.57 -6.98 -7.86
N HIS A 126 -6.06 -7.76 -6.90
CA HIS A 126 -6.84 -8.36 -5.84
C HIS A 126 -6.77 -7.49 -4.59
N LEU A 127 -7.91 -7.32 -3.94
CA LEU A 127 -8.07 -6.52 -2.74
C LEU A 127 -8.60 -7.44 -1.64
N ALA A 128 -7.98 -7.40 -0.46
CA ALA A 128 -8.57 -7.94 0.76
C ALA A 128 -8.40 -6.95 1.90
N LYS A 129 -9.43 -6.85 2.73
CA LYS A 129 -9.35 -6.11 3.97
C LYS A 129 -8.33 -6.77 4.89
N LEU A 130 -7.44 -5.97 5.46
CA LEU A 130 -6.35 -6.45 6.32
C LEU A 130 -6.51 -5.96 7.76
N ALA A 131 -6.98 -4.72 7.93
CA ALA A 131 -7.20 -4.15 9.24
C ALA A 131 -8.26 -3.05 9.21
N THR A 132 -8.76 -2.70 10.39
CA THR A 132 -9.63 -1.54 10.62
C THR A 132 -8.99 -0.60 11.66
N TRP A 133 -9.02 0.70 11.40
CA TRP A 133 -8.68 1.73 12.36
C TRP A 133 -9.76 1.77 13.46
N ILE A 134 -9.35 1.52 14.70
CA ILE A 134 -10.22 1.69 15.86
C ILE A 134 -10.00 3.09 16.46
N GLY A 135 -11.09 3.84 16.63
CA GLY A 135 -11.04 5.24 17.08
C GLY A 135 -10.58 5.36 18.54
N GLY A 136 -9.77 6.38 18.83
CA GLY A 136 -9.34 6.73 20.19
C GLY A 136 -7.84 6.54 20.47
N GLU A 137 -7.20 5.50 19.92
CA GLU A 137 -5.84 5.12 20.35
C GLU A 137 -4.82 4.89 19.22
N LYS A 138 -5.06 5.37 17.99
CA LYS A 138 -4.17 5.12 16.82
C LYS A 138 -3.88 3.62 16.62
N ALA A 139 -4.84 2.75 16.94
CA ALA A 139 -4.66 1.31 16.91
C ALA A 139 -5.34 0.68 15.68
N LEU A 140 -4.78 -0.45 15.25
CA LEU A 140 -5.30 -1.28 14.16
C LEU A 140 -5.87 -2.56 14.74
N GLU A 141 -7.11 -2.86 14.41
CA GLU A 141 -7.70 -4.18 14.58
C GLU A 141 -7.41 -5.00 13.32
N TRP A 142 -6.58 -6.03 13.46
CA TRP A 142 -6.20 -6.91 12.35
C TRP A 142 -7.28 -7.94 12.08
N GLU A 143 -7.62 -8.14 10.81
CA GLU A 143 -8.61 -9.14 10.38
C GLU A 143 -8.09 -10.58 10.58
N THR A 144 -6.77 -10.76 10.67
CA THR A 144 -6.13 -12.07 10.83
C THR A 144 -4.66 -11.95 11.25
N ASP A 145 -4.18 -12.97 11.96
CA ASP A 145 -2.77 -13.20 12.33
C ASP A 145 -2.00 -14.04 11.30
N MET A 146 -2.66 -14.48 10.22
CA MET A 146 -2.07 -15.32 9.19
C MET A 146 -0.93 -14.61 8.43
N SER A 147 0.06 -15.38 8.00
CA SER A 147 1.10 -14.91 7.08
C SER A 147 0.51 -14.43 5.74
N LEU A 148 1.22 -13.55 5.04
CA LEU A 148 0.84 -13.03 3.72
C LEU A 148 0.49 -14.15 2.73
N TYR A 149 1.32 -15.19 2.66
CA TYR A 149 1.11 -16.32 1.76
C TYR A 149 -0.18 -17.08 2.09
N SER A 150 -0.42 -17.35 3.38
CA SER A 150 -1.61 -18.04 3.86
C SER A 150 -2.87 -17.25 3.49
N ARG A 151 -2.92 -15.95 3.81
CA ARG A 151 -4.08 -15.09 3.53
C ARG A 151 -4.45 -15.08 2.04
N ARG A 152 -3.46 -14.86 1.16
CA ARG A 152 -3.68 -14.78 -0.29
C ARG A 152 -3.99 -16.13 -0.94
N HIS A 153 -3.67 -17.24 -0.26
CA HIS A 153 -4.04 -18.57 -0.71
C HIS A 153 -5.52 -18.87 -0.42
N PHE A 154 -6.03 -18.44 0.74
CA PHE A 154 -7.39 -18.66 1.23
C PHE A 154 -8.42 -17.62 0.76
N SER A 155 -7.98 -16.41 0.39
CA SER A 155 -8.86 -15.39 -0.21
C SER A 155 -9.42 -15.81 -1.59
N ASP A 156 -8.86 -16.87 -2.16
CA ASP A 156 -9.39 -17.55 -3.33
C ASP A 156 -10.62 -18.35 -2.91
N ARG A 157 -11.81 -18.05 -3.45
CA ARG A 157 -12.97 -18.95 -3.37
C ARG A 157 -12.66 -20.23 -4.15
N ARG A 158 -11.83 -21.10 -3.60
CA ARG A 158 -11.65 -22.46 -4.06
C ARG A 158 -12.59 -23.33 -3.25
N GLU A 159 -13.51 -24.02 -3.93
CA GLU A 159 -14.26 -25.11 -3.32
C GLU A 159 -13.25 -26.13 -2.77
N VAL A 160 -13.13 -26.20 -1.45
CA VAL A 160 -12.31 -27.21 -0.79
C VAL A 160 -13.15 -28.47 -0.71
N ARG A 161 -12.76 -29.53 -1.42
CA ARG A 161 -13.36 -30.86 -1.23
C ARG A 161 -12.84 -31.43 0.08
N VAL A 162 -13.69 -31.46 1.10
CA VAL A 162 -13.41 -32.12 2.37
C VAL A 162 -13.55 -33.63 2.18
N VAL A 163 -12.48 -34.37 2.45
CA VAL A 163 -12.51 -35.83 2.57
C VAL A 163 -12.30 -36.16 4.04
N ILE A 164 -13.33 -36.74 4.66
CA ILE A 164 -13.24 -37.28 6.02
C ILE A 164 -12.87 -38.76 5.88
N ILE A 165 -11.75 -39.16 6.48
CA ILE A 165 -11.35 -40.55 6.60
C ILE A 165 -11.73 -40.99 8.02
N GLY A 166 -12.58 -42.01 8.11
CA GLY A 166 -12.90 -42.74 9.34
C GLY A 166 -12.12 -44.05 9.43
#